data_AF-A0A5A7S2J1-F1
#
_entry.id   AF-A0A5A7S2J1-F1
#
_cell.length_a   1.000
_cell.length_b   1.000
_cell.length_c   1.000
_cell.angle_alpha   90.00
_cell.angle_beta   90.00
_cell.angle_gamma   90.00
#
_symmetry.space_group_name_H-M   'P 1'
#
loop_
_entity.id
_entity.type
_entity.pdbx_description
1 polymer ?
#
loop_
_entity_poly.entity_id
_entity_poly.type
_entity_poly.pdbx_seq_one_letter_code
_entity_poly.pdbx_strand_id
1 'polypeptide(L)' 'MRDFQVAIVGAGVIGCAIARELAKYKIGVVVFEAGSDCFHDRRA' A
#
# COMPACT_ATOMS: atom_id res chain seq x y z
N MET A 1 17.41 6.52 6.61
CA MET A 1 16.68 5.91 5.47
C MET A 1 15.74 4.87 6.07
N ARG A 2 14.47 4.77 5.66
CA ARG A 2 13.61 3.68 6.14
C ARG A 2 13.89 2.45 5.27
N ASP A 3 14.33 1.36 5.87
CA ASP A 3 14.56 0.09 5.17
C ASP A 3 13.21 -0.57 4.88
N PHE A 4 12.74 -0.41 3.64
CA PHE A 4 11.59 -1.13 3.11
C PHE A 4 12.07 -2.25 2.21
N GLN A 5 11.46 -3.43 2.36
CA GLN A 5 11.77 -4.63 1.60
C GLN A 5 10.85 -4.77 0.38
N VAL A 6 9.62 -4.26 0.49
CA VAL A 6 8.59 -4.40 -0.54
C VAL A 6 7.92 -3.05 -0.78
N ALA A 7 7.82 -2.67 -2.06
CA ALA A 7 7.06 -1.50 -2.50
C ALA A 7 5.77 -1.96 -3.21
N ILE A 8 4.63 -1.45 -2.77
CA ILE A 8 3.31 -1.71 -3.36
C ILE A 8 2.87 -0.42 -4.07
N VAL A 9 2.48 -0.52 -5.35
CA VAL A 9 1.94 0.60 -6.13
C VAL A 9 0.43 0.44 -6.25
N GLY A 10 -0.30 1.42 -5.73
CA GLY A 10 -1.75 1.42 -5.53
C GLY A 10 -2.13 1.13 -4.07
N ALA A 11 -2.72 2.10 -3.38
CA ALA A 11 -3.24 2.00 -2.01
C ALA A 11 -4.74 1.69 -1.94
N GLY A 12 -5.36 1.27 -3.05
CA GLY A 12 -6.72 0.75 -3.04
C GLY A 12 -6.89 -0.52 -2.18
N VAL A 13 -8.10 -1.08 -2.15
CA VAL A 13 -8.47 -2.22 -1.28
C VAL A 13 -7.47 -3.38 -1.39
N ILE A 14 -7.05 -3.72 -2.61
CA ILE A 14 -6.10 -4.81 -2.87
C ILE A 14 -4.72 -4.47 -2.30
N GLY A 15 -4.20 -3.27 -2.55
CA GLY A 15 -2.89 -2.85 -2.06
C GLY A 15 -2.84 -2.80 -0.53
N CYS A 16 -3.90 -2.31 0.10
CA CYS A 16 -4.06 -2.33 1.55
C CYS A 16 -4.15 -3.76 2.11
N ALA A 17 -4.88 -4.67 1.46
CA ALA A 17 -4.98 -6.06 1.88
C ALA A 17 -3.61 -6.76 1.83
N ILE A 18 -2.84 -6.54 0.75
CA ILE A 18 -1.47 -7.08 0.63
C ILE A 18 -0.57 -6.51 1.72
N ALA A 19 -0.57 -5.18 1.93
CA ALA A 19 0.22 -4.55 2.99
C ALA A 19 -0.14 -5.10 4.38
N ARG A 20 -1.43 -5.31 4.64
CA ARG A 20 -1.93 -5.89 5.90
C ARG A 20 -1.46 -7.33 6.11
N GLU A 21 -1.50 -8.15 5.07
CA GLU A 21 -1.01 -9.53 5.18
C GLU A 21 0.51 -9.56 5.40
N LEU A 22 1.28 -8.76 4.66
CA LEU A 22 2.74 -8.66 4.82
C LEU A 22 3.15 -8.12 6.20
N ALA A 23 2.35 -7.26 6.80
CA ALA A 23 2.57 -6.75 8.16
C ALA A 23 2.55 -7.88 9.22
N LYS A 24 1.78 -8.96 9.02
CA LYS A 24 1.78 -10.13 9.93
C LYS A 24 3.14 -10.80 10.02
N TYR A 25 3.92 -10.73 8.94
CA TYR A 25 5.27 -11.30 8.84
C TYR A 25 6.37 -10.32 9.23
N LYS A 26 6.03 -9.13 9.75
CA LYS A 26 6.98 -8.05 10.10
C LYS A 26 7.87 -7.61 8.93
N ILE A 27 7.39 -7.76 7.70
CA ILE A 27 8.08 -7.31 6.50
C ILE A 27 7.90 -5.79 6.39
N GLY A 28 9.00 -5.06 6.17
CA GLY A 28 8.96 -3.62 5.94
C GLY A 28 8.33 -3.32 4.58
N VAL A 29 7.11 -2.77 4.58
CA VAL A 29 6.35 -2.43 3.38
C VAL A 29 6.14 -0.92 3.25
N VAL A 30 6.26 -0.42 2.02
CA VAL A 30 5.84 0.94 1.64
C VAL A 30 4.77 0.84 0.56
N VAL A 31 3.69 1.63 0.70
CA VAL A 31 2.61 1.70 -0.27
C VAL A 31 2.63 3.10 -0.90
N PHE A 32 2.61 3.16 -2.23
CA PHE A 32 2.54 4.39 -3.01
C PHE A 32 1.17 4.48 -3.68
N GLU A 33 0.53 5.63 -3.58
CA GLU A 33 -0.71 5.96 -4.29
C GLU A 33 -0.50 7.24 -5.09
N ALA A 34 -1.11 7.31 -6.27
CA ALA A 34 -1.04 8.50 -7.11
C ALA A 34 -1.98 9.59 -6.59
N GLY A 35 -3.13 9.20 -6.04
CA GLY A 35 -4.08 10.10 -5.39
C GLY A 35 -3.65 10.53 -3.98
N SER A 36 -4.25 11.62 -3.50
CA SER A 36 -4.13 12.04 -2.10
C SER A 36 -4.93 11.16 -1.13
N ASP A 37 -5.83 10.33 -1.66
CA ASP A 37 -6.69 9.40 -0.93
C ASP A 37 -6.36 7.94 -1.24
N CYS A 38 -6.50 7.06 -0.25
CA CYS A 38 -6.29 5.62 -0.42
C CYS A 38 -7.49 4.91 -1.07
N PHE A 39 -8.56 5.64 -1.41
CA PHE A 39 -9.76 5.11 -2.02
C PHE A 39 -10.30 6.09 -3.07
N HIS A 40 -9.68 6.07 -4.24
CA HIS A 40 -10.17 6.81 -5.39
C HIS A 40 -11.02 5.89 -6.27
N ASP A 41 -12.34 6.02 -6.21
CA ASP A 41 -13.21 5.52 -7.28
C ASP A 41 -13.05 6.48 -8.46
N ARG A 42 -12.59 6.02 -9.63
CA ARG A 42 -12.40 6.88 -10.82
C ARG A 42 -13.73 7.38 -11.45
N ARG A 43 -14.79 7.54 -10.66
CA ARG A 43 -16.11 8.03 -11.10
C ARG A 43 -16.54 9.35 -10.45
N ALA A 44 -15.61 10.11 -9.89
CA ALA A 44 -15.84 11.50 -9.46
C ALA A 44 -15.19 12.48 -10.44
#